data_AF-A0A011UWY0-F1
#
_entry.id   AF-A0A011UWY0-F1
#
_cell.length_a   1.000
_cell.length_b   1.000
_cell.length_c   1.000
_cell.angle_alpha   90.00
_cell.angle_beta   90.00
_cell.angle_gamma   90.00
#
_symmetry.space_group_name_H-M   'P 1'
#
loop_
_entity.id
_entity.type
_entity.pdbx_description
1 polymer ?
#
loop_
_entity_poly.entity_id
_entity_poly.type
_entity_poly.pdbx_seq_one_letter_code
_entity_poly.pdbx_strand_id
1 'polypeptide(L)'
;MKNIKAYRTFFRYLDNIWNSEEHDWLGALLGQMSWLPDGSTADPAHEYDWDDAVGQVTDPDDAYMIGMQFLRIYLDIGYIDEIGEILKDMEARKRLDLWEKAVHDVEQGLDDPYLHLG
;
A
#
# COMPACT_ATOMS: atom_id res chain seq x y z
N MET A 1 3.98 -7.60 11.49
CA MET A 1 4.19 -6.49 10.54
C MET A 1 4.99 -5.35 11.16
N LYS A 2 6.03 -4.90 10.47
CA LYS A 2 6.90 -3.75 10.79
C LYS A 2 6.29 -2.46 10.23
N ASN A 3 6.60 -1.34 10.90
CA ASN A 3 6.17 0.01 10.51
C ASN A 3 4.68 0.09 10.08
N ILE A 4 3.79 -0.23 11.01
CA ILE A 4 2.33 -0.25 10.81
C ILE A 4 1.80 1.08 10.27
N LYS A 5 2.34 2.23 10.71
CA LYS A 5 1.91 3.55 10.22
C LYS A 5 2.23 3.71 8.74
N ALA A 6 3.42 3.29 8.31
CA ALA A 6 3.79 3.29 6.89
C ALA A 6 2.87 2.38 6.06
N TYR A 7 2.55 1.18 6.56
CA TYR A 7 1.64 0.25 5.87
C TYR A 7 0.27 0.89 5.64
N ARG A 8 -0.33 1.44 6.71
CA ARG A 8 -1.62 2.13 6.65
C ARG A 8 -1.59 3.33 5.71
N THR A 9 -0.48 4.08 5.71
CA THR A 9 -0.30 5.23 4.80
C THR A 9 -0.27 4.78 3.35
N PHE A 10 0.48 3.73 3.05
CA PHE A 10 0.56 3.17 1.70
C PHE A 10 -0.78 2.57 1.25
N PHE A 11 -1.44 1.79 2.12
CA PHE A 11 -2.79 1.28 1.87
C PHE A 11 -3.76 2.42 1.55
N ARG A 12 -3.81 3.46 2.39
CA ARG A 12 -4.71 4.60 2.19
C ARG A 12 -4.39 5.40 0.93
N TYR A 13 -3.12 5.46 0.52
CA TYR A 13 -2.73 6.05 -0.75
C TYR A 13 -3.29 5.28 -1.94
N LEU A 14 -3.16 3.94 -1.94
CA LEU A 14 -3.75 3.08 -2.96
C LEU A 14 -5.29 3.19 -2.98
N ASP A 15 -5.91 3.26 -1.81
CA ASP A 15 -7.36 3.46 -1.67
C ASP A 15 -7.80 4.84 -2.20
N ASN A 16 -7.02 5.91 -1.98
CA ASN A 16 -7.29 7.21 -2.59
C ASN A 16 -7.23 7.16 -4.13
N ILE A 17 -6.30 6.39 -4.72
CA ILE A 17 -6.24 6.18 -6.17
C ILE A 17 -7.48 5.41 -6.62
N TRP A 18 -7.82 4.32 -5.94
CA TRP A 18 -8.99 3.51 -6.28
C TRP A 18 -10.29 4.31 -6.21
N ASN A 19 -10.50 5.12 -5.17
CA ASN A 19 -11.68 6.00 -5.07
C ASN A 19 -11.78 7.05 -6.19
N SER A 20 -10.67 7.33 -6.90
CA SER A 20 -10.65 8.27 -8.03
C SER A 20 -10.82 7.62 -9.40
N GLU A 21 -10.42 6.34 -9.54
CA GLU A 21 -10.32 5.65 -10.84
C GLU A 21 -11.16 4.37 -10.93
N GLU A 22 -11.54 3.78 -9.80
CA GLU A 22 -12.36 2.56 -9.64
C GLU A 22 -11.86 1.35 -10.44
N HIS A 23 -10.55 1.13 -10.44
CA HIS A 23 -9.94 0.00 -11.13
C HIS A 23 -10.08 -1.33 -10.37
N ASP A 24 -10.70 -2.35 -10.99
CA ASP A 24 -10.93 -3.69 -10.40
C ASP A 24 -9.64 -4.35 -9.90
N TRP A 25 -8.54 -4.24 -10.65
CA TRP A 25 -7.24 -4.82 -10.28
C TRP A 25 -6.67 -4.19 -9.01
N LEU A 26 -6.93 -2.89 -8.79
CA LEU A 26 -6.49 -2.18 -7.60
C LEU A 26 -7.37 -2.53 -6.41
N GLY A 27 -8.69 -2.70 -6.63
CA GLY A 27 -9.61 -3.23 -5.63
C GLY A 27 -9.22 -4.64 -5.16
N ALA A 28 -8.74 -5.50 -6.08
CA ALA A 28 -8.25 -6.83 -5.73
C ALA A 28 -6.99 -6.78 -4.86
N LEU A 29 -6.01 -5.94 -5.19
CA LEU A 29 -4.82 -5.72 -4.37
C LEU A 29 -5.19 -5.17 -2.98
N LEU A 30 -6.06 -4.15 -2.94
CA LEU A 30 -6.55 -3.56 -1.68
C LEU A 30 -7.23 -4.62 -0.82
N GLY A 31 -8.08 -5.48 -1.39
CA GLY A 31 -8.73 -6.56 -0.66
C GLY A 31 -7.76 -7.57 -0.05
N GLN A 32 -6.64 -7.88 -0.73
CA GLN A 32 -5.58 -8.75 -0.20
C GLN A 32 -4.77 -8.07 0.91
N MET A 33 -4.56 -6.76 0.79
CA MET A 33 -3.86 -5.93 1.76
C MET A 33 -4.70 -5.55 2.99
N SER A 34 -6.03 -5.63 2.90
CA SER A 34 -6.92 -5.26 3.99
C SER A 34 -6.63 -6.04 5.27
N TRP A 35 -6.81 -5.40 6.41
CA TRP A 35 -6.64 -6.03 7.72
C TRP A 35 -7.85 -6.85 8.12
N LEU A 36 -7.57 -7.98 8.75
CA LEU A 36 -8.54 -8.81 9.44
C LEU A 36 -8.69 -8.37 10.91
N PRO A 37 -9.76 -8.80 11.61
CA PRO A 37 -9.97 -8.46 13.02
C PRO A 37 -8.85 -8.89 13.97
N ASP A 38 -8.03 -9.87 13.57
CA ASP A 38 -6.88 -10.34 14.34
C ASP A 38 -5.60 -9.51 14.12
N GLY A 39 -5.64 -8.51 13.23
CA GLY A 39 -4.53 -7.62 12.91
C GLY A 39 -3.58 -8.13 11.83
N SER A 40 -3.86 -9.30 11.23
CA SER A 40 -3.15 -9.79 10.04
C SER A 40 -3.72 -9.19 8.75
N THR A 41 -2.97 -9.27 7.65
CA THR A 41 -3.49 -8.96 6.31
C THR A 41 -4.36 -10.11 5.80
N ALA A 42 -5.34 -9.81 4.96
CA ALA A 42 -6.26 -10.80 4.39
C ALA A 42 -5.52 -11.88 3.58
N ASP A 43 -4.46 -11.48 2.88
CA ASP A 43 -3.43 -12.39 2.38
C ASP A 43 -2.15 -12.29 3.23
N PRO A 44 -1.79 -13.34 3.99
CA PRO A 44 -0.57 -13.34 4.82
C PRO A 44 0.73 -13.11 4.06
N ALA A 45 0.77 -13.35 2.75
CA ALA A 45 1.96 -13.08 1.94
C ALA A 45 2.30 -11.58 1.95
N HIS A 46 1.30 -10.70 2.01
CA HIS A 46 1.50 -9.26 1.97
C HIS A 46 2.14 -8.72 3.25
N GLU A 47 1.88 -9.34 4.40
CA GLU A 47 2.61 -9.04 5.64
C GLU A 47 4.10 -9.39 5.51
N TYR A 48 4.41 -10.54 4.90
CA TYR A 48 5.79 -10.97 4.67
C TYR A 48 6.51 -10.04 3.67
N ASP A 49 5.89 -9.74 2.53
CA ASP A 49 6.45 -8.88 1.49
C ASP A 49 6.68 -7.45 2.02
N TRP A 50 5.79 -6.96 2.89
CA TRP A 50 5.98 -5.69 3.56
C TRP A 50 7.18 -5.72 4.53
N ASP A 51 7.28 -6.75 5.37
CA ASP A 51 8.38 -6.89 6.32
C ASP A 51 9.75 -7.05 5.64
N ASP A 52 9.76 -7.63 4.43
CA ASP A 52 10.90 -7.70 3.53
C ASP A 52 11.23 -6.33 2.89
N ALA A 53 10.22 -5.61 2.39
CA ALA A 53 10.37 -4.26 1.86
C ALA A 53 11.01 -3.30 2.89
N VAL A 54 10.54 -3.33 4.14
CA VAL A 54 11.11 -2.54 5.25
C VAL A 54 12.58 -2.90 5.50
N GLY A 55 12.98 -4.16 5.28
CA GLY A 55 14.36 -4.61 5.44
C GLY A 55 15.30 -4.22 4.30
N GLN A 56 14.75 -3.90 3.13
CA GLN A 56 15.53 -3.61 1.92
C GLN A 56 15.70 -2.10 1.63
N VAL A 57 14.87 -1.24 2.24
CA VAL A 57 15.01 0.22 2.08
C VAL A 57 16.17 0.77 2.90
N THR A 58 16.75 1.88 2.43
CA THR A 58 17.82 2.59 3.14
C THR A 58 17.33 3.38 4.35
N ASP A 59 16.06 3.79 4.32
CA ASP A 59 15.39 4.49 5.41
C ASP A 59 14.10 3.73 5.79
N PRO A 60 14.09 2.97 6.90
CA PRO A 60 12.93 2.19 7.32
C PRO A 60 11.81 3.03 7.95
N ASP A 61 12.00 4.35 8.09
CA ASP A 61 10.96 5.28 8.54
C ASP A 61 10.28 6.00 7.35
N ASP A 62 10.87 5.95 6.14
CA ASP A 62 10.28 6.51 4.92
C ASP A 62 9.21 5.57 4.33
N ALA A 63 7.96 5.83 4.71
CA ALA A 63 6.80 5.08 4.23
C ALA A 63 6.65 5.07 2.70
N TYR A 64 7.10 6.13 2.01
CA TYR A 64 7.00 6.22 0.55
C TYR A 64 8.00 5.27 -0.12
N MET A 65 9.23 5.24 0.39
CA MET A 65 10.26 4.30 -0.06
C MET A 65 9.86 2.85 0.20
N ILE A 66 9.29 2.56 1.36
CA ILE A 66 8.80 1.20 1.69
C ILE A 66 7.69 0.80 0.71
N GLY A 67 6.70 1.67 0.47
CA GLY A 67 5.63 1.40 -0.47
C GLY A 67 6.13 1.12 -1.90
N MET A 68 7.10 1.90 -2.40
CA MET A 68 7.73 1.61 -3.69
C MET A 68 8.46 0.26 -3.69
N GLN A 69 9.17 -0.08 -2.61
CA GLN A 69 9.90 -1.34 -2.53
C GLN A 69 8.95 -2.55 -2.44
N PHE A 70 7.85 -2.40 -1.71
CA PHE A 70 6.77 -3.39 -1.65
C PHE A 70 6.22 -3.68 -3.06
N LEU A 71 5.91 -2.66 -3.85
CA LEU A 71 5.43 -2.84 -5.23
C LEU A 71 6.46 -3.55 -6.12
N ARG A 72 7.77 -3.29 -5.93
CA ARG A 72 8.83 -4.01 -6.66
C ARG A 72 8.84 -5.49 -6.33
N ILE A 73 8.77 -5.84 -5.04
CA ILE A 73 8.71 -7.24 -4.59
C ILE A 73 7.46 -7.93 -5.17
N TYR A 74 6.31 -7.28 -5.09
CA TYR A 74 5.06 -7.79 -5.63
C TYR A 74 5.16 -8.09 -7.14
N LEU A 75 5.70 -7.14 -7.91
CA LEU A 75 5.86 -7.28 -9.36
C LEU A 75 6.91 -8.31 -9.78
N ASP A 76 7.90 -8.60 -8.94
CA ASP A 76 8.90 -9.65 -9.18
C ASP A 76 8.31 -11.06 -9.05
N ILE A 77 7.26 -11.25 -8.22
CA ILE A 77 6.54 -12.52 -8.09
C ILE A 77 5.62 -12.76 -9.31
N GLY A 78 5.02 -11.70 -9.82
CA GLY A 78 4.18 -11.73 -11.01
C GLY A 78 3.93 -10.32 -11.53
N TYR A 79 4.35 -10.05 -12.76
CA TYR A 79 4.20 -8.72 -13.35
C TYR A 79 2.75 -8.46 -13.78
N ILE A 80 2.18 -7.37 -13.28
CA ILE A 80 0.87 -6.83 -13.66
C ILE A 80 1.12 -5.41 -14.17
N ASP A 81 0.89 -5.17 -15.46
CA ASP A 81 1.23 -3.92 -16.16
C ASP A 81 0.73 -2.68 -15.41
N GLU A 82 -0.51 -2.74 -14.91
CA GLU A 82 -1.18 -1.64 -14.24
C GLU A 82 -0.59 -1.31 -12.86
N ILE A 83 -0.19 -2.33 -12.09
CA ILE A 83 0.54 -2.11 -10.82
C ILE A 83 1.93 -1.53 -11.12
N GLY A 84 2.54 -1.92 -12.24
CA GLY A 84 3.76 -1.32 -12.75
C GLY A 84 3.62 0.19 -13.02
N GLU A 85 2.46 0.66 -13.48
CA GLU A 85 2.19 2.08 -13.66
C GLU A 85 2.09 2.85 -12.34
N ILE A 86 1.52 2.26 -11.27
CA ILE A 86 1.55 2.88 -9.93
C ILE A 86 2.99 3.07 -9.47
N LEU A 87 3.83 2.05 -9.60
CA LEU A 87 5.25 2.14 -9.22
C LEU A 87 5.94 3.26 -10.00
N LYS A 88 5.75 3.33 -11.33
CA LYS A 88 6.32 4.41 -12.16
C LYS A 88 5.82 5.80 -11.75
N ASP A 89 4.54 5.91 -11.41
CA ASP A 89 3.95 7.16 -10.93
C ASP A 89 4.54 7.60 -9.59
N MET A 90 4.84 6.64 -8.69
CA MET A 90 5.52 6.93 -7.43
C MET A 90 6.98 7.36 -7.66
N GLU A 91 7.71 6.65 -8.53
CA GLU A 91 9.09 7.00 -8.89
C GLU A 91 9.18 8.39 -9.53
N ALA A 92 8.18 8.75 -10.34
CA ALA A 92 8.03 10.06 -10.96
C ALA A 92 7.33 11.11 -10.06
N ARG A 93 6.91 10.73 -8.84
CA ARG A 93 6.22 11.60 -7.88
C ARG A 93 4.99 12.32 -8.45
N LYS A 94 4.19 11.65 -9.29
CA LYS A 94 3.06 12.29 -10.00
C LYS A 94 1.82 12.56 -9.15
N ARG A 95 1.63 11.79 -8.07
CA ARG A 95 0.40 11.77 -7.24
C ARG A 95 0.69 12.11 -5.77
N LEU A 96 1.62 13.04 -5.54
CA LEU A 96 2.04 13.40 -4.17
C LEU A 96 0.91 14.00 -3.35
N ASP A 97 -0.06 14.66 -3.97
CA ASP A 97 -1.27 15.17 -3.32
C ASP A 97 -2.10 14.05 -2.67
N LEU A 98 -2.28 12.92 -3.38
CA LEU A 98 -2.95 11.73 -2.83
C LEU A 98 -2.14 11.09 -1.70
N TRP A 99 -0.81 11.16 -1.76
CA TRP A 99 0.08 10.68 -0.71
C TRP A 99 -0.01 11.55 0.54
N GLU A 100 0.09 12.88 0.39
CA GLU A 100 -0.03 13.85 1.48
C GLU A 100 -1.40 13.71 2.18
N LYS A 101 -2.47 13.52 1.40
CA LYS A 101 -3.79 13.18 1.94
C LYS A 101 -3.77 11.88 2.74
N ALA A 102 -3.13 10.83 2.23
CA ALA A 102 -3.04 9.55 2.93
C ALA A 102 -2.30 9.67 4.27
N VAL A 103 -1.20 10.40 4.31
CA VAL A 103 -0.46 10.71 5.55
C VAL A 103 -1.38 11.43 6.53
N HIS A 104 -2.07 12.49 6.08
CA HIS A 104 -3.01 13.23 6.92
C HIS A 104 -4.13 12.33 7.48
N ASP A 105 -4.77 11.53 6.63
CA ASP A 105 -5.86 10.66 7.02
C ASP A 105 -5.42 9.67 8.11
N VAL A 106 -4.26 9.02 7.95
CA VAL A 106 -3.73 8.06 8.93
C VAL A 106 -3.36 8.74 10.25
N GLU A 107 -2.82 9.97 10.20
CA GLU A 107 -2.51 10.75 11.40
C GLU A 107 -3.74 11.18 12.19
N GLN A 108 -4.86 11.40 11.49
CA GLN A 108 -6.15 11.74 12.10
C GLN A 108 -7.02 10.51 12.41
N GLY A 109 -6.59 9.29 12.03
CA GLY A 109 -7.38 8.07 12.18
C GLY A 109 -8.63 8.04 11.30
N LEU A 110 -8.55 8.64 10.11
CA LEU A 110 -9.62 8.73 9.11
C LEU A 110 -9.49 7.68 7.99
N ASP A 111 -8.44 6.86 8.03
CA ASP A 111 -8.28 5.69 7.18
C ASP A 111 -9.11 4.50 7.71
N ASP A 112 -9.40 3.57 6.81
CA ASP A 112 -10.09 2.33 7.14
C ASP A 112 -9.39 1.17 6.44
N PRO A 113 -8.36 0.58 7.07
CA PRO A 113 -7.59 -0.51 6.46
C PRO A 113 -8.31 -1.86 6.54
N TYR A 114 -9.47 -1.96 7.20
CA TYR A 114 -10.10 -3.24 7.51
C TYR A 114 -10.90 -3.80 6.34
N LEU A 115 -10.92 -5.12 6.23
CA LEU A 115 -11.74 -5.82 5.25
C LEU A 115 -13.22 -5.72 5.65
N HIS A 116 -14.04 -5.16 4.76
CA HIS A 116 -15.50 -5.14 4.91
C HIS A 116 -16.12 -6.25 4.08
N LEU A 117 -16.60 -7.30 4.75
CA LEU A 117 -17.42 -8.33 4.13
C LEU A 117 -18.87 -7.81 4.05
N GLY A 118 -19.29 -7.40 2.85
CA GLY A 118 -20.67 -7.00 2.55
C GLY A 118 -21.65 -8.16 2.51
#